data_AF-A0A3B6LR94-F1
#
_entry.id   AF-A0A3B6LR94-F1
#
_cell.length_a   1.000
_cell.length_b   1.000
_cell.length_c   1.000
_cell.angle_alpha   90.00
_cell.angle_beta   90.00
_cell.angle_gamma   90.00
#
_symmetry.space_group_name_H-M   'P 1'
#
loop_
_entity.id
_entity.type
_entity.pdbx_description
1 polymer ?
#
loop_
_entity_poly.entity_id
_entity_poly.type
_entity_poly.pdbx_seq_one_letter_code
_entity_poly.pdbx_strand_id
1 'polypeptide(L)'
;MAPSVLLKQCNTSFLKIGESKKHELFCRLGSSICTAMGSADCISVEKEVEDKSTTVLTSKIDGGVSLKPNRPALVVSSTSWTPDEDFSILLEAALMYDRRVAATLGEEDSMDEGQLWIDIKNGKQFDYPRLLFIITGKGPDRKKYEEQIKRLKLRRVAFRTMWLASEDYPLLLGSADLGVSLHTSSSGLDLPMKVVDMFGCGLPVCAASFSCIEELVKVNRNGLLFSTSSELADELMVLFKGFPEECDTLKSLKGGALSTGSSSKWSTEWETNALPLVKQVIG
;
A
#
# COMPACT_ATOMS: atom_id res chain seq x y z
N MET A 1 -1.69 -22.69 26.50
CA MET A 1 -1.72 -21.28 26.06
C MET A 1 -0.35 -20.70 26.30
N ALA A 2 0.47 -20.54 25.25
CA ALA A 2 1.72 -19.81 25.37
C ALA A 2 1.39 -18.31 25.50
N PRO A 3 2.02 -17.56 26.41
CA PRO A 3 1.81 -16.12 26.49
C PRO A 3 2.43 -15.47 25.23
N SER A 4 1.57 -14.91 24.37
CA SER A 4 1.98 -14.16 23.18
C SER A 4 2.55 -12.81 23.61
N VAL A 5 3.88 -12.74 23.73
CA VAL A 5 4.60 -11.52 24.06
C VAL A 5 5.61 -11.25 22.95
N LEU A 6 5.17 -10.53 21.92
CA LEU A 6 6.06 -9.97 20.92
C LEU A 6 6.00 -8.45 20.97
N LEU A 7 7.18 -7.90 21.25
CA LEU A 7 7.45 -6.50 21.50
C LEU A 7 7.58 -5.73 20.21
N LYS A 8 6.61 -4.86 19.95
CA LYS A 8 6.53 -4.13 18.69
C LYS A 8 6.80 -2.67 18.97
N GLN A 9 7.86 -2.11 18.38
CA GLN A 9 8.00 -0.67 18.31
C GLN A 9 8.40 -0.25 16.91
N CYS A 10 7.66 0.73 16.43
CA CYS A 10 7.96 1.45 15.21
C CYS A 10 9.09 2.46 15.48
N ASN A 11 10.03 2.59 14.55
CA ASN A 11 11.08 3.61 14.65
C ASN A 11 10.46 5.02 14.59
N THR A 12 11.05 6.00 15.27
CA THR A 12 10.51 7.36 15.38
C THR A 12 10.42 8.12 14.05
N SER A 13 11.04 7.60 12.99
CA SER A 13 10.97 8.12 11.63
C SER A 13 9.64 7.86 10.92
N PHE A 14 8.84 6.90 11.39
CA PHE A 14 7.58 6.50 10.75
C PHE A 14 6.41 7.20 11.43
N LEU A 15 5.97 8.29 10.81
CA LEU A 15 4.89 9.14 11.30
C LEU A 15 3.98 9.52 10.15
N LYS A 16 2.74 9.89 10.48
CA LYS A 16 1.85 10.56 9.52
C LYS A 16 2.51 11.85 9.04
N ILE A 17 2.51 12.09 7.74
CA ILE A 17 3.13 13.28 7.14
C ILE A 17 2.10 14.24 6.52
N GLY A 18 2.44 15.54 6.57
CA GLY A 18 1.65 16.60 5.95
C GLY A 18 1.80 16.64 4.42
N GLU A 19 0.84 17.26 3.75
CA GLU A 19 0.74 17.27 2.29
C GLU A 19 1.96 17.87 1.59
N SER A 20 2.59 18.90 2.16
CA SER A 20 3.82 19.48 1.60
C SER A 20 4.95 18.46 1.47
N LYS A 21 5.16 17.61 2.49
CA LYS A 21 6.18 16.55 2.44
C LYS A 21 5.82 15.47 1.42
N LYS A 22 4.53 15.15 1.27
CA LYS A 22 4.06 14.22 0.23
C LYS A 22 4.37 14.76 -1.16
N HIS A 23 4.07 16.03 -1.39
CA HIS A 23 4.33 16.68 -2.67
C HIS A 23 5.82 16.74 -2.99
N GLU A 24 6.68 17.11 -2.03
CA GLU A 24 8.14 17.07 -2.21
C GLU A 24 8.65 15.67 -2.58
N LEU A 25 8.18 14.64 -1.88
CA LEU A 25 8.49 13.25 -2.19
C LEU A 25 8.08 12.90 -3.63
N PHE A 26 6.84 13.19 -4.03
CA PHE A 26 6.34 12.84 -5.36
C PHE A 26 6.96 13.67 -6.49
N CYS A 27 7.45 14.89 -6.20
CA CYS A 27 8.29 15.62 -7.14
C CYS A 27 9.64 14.94 -7.33
N ARG A 28 10.27 14.42 -6.25
CA ARG A 28 11.53 13.65 -6.36
C ARG A 28 11.34 12.34 -7.11
N LEU A 29 10.27 11.60 -6.79
CA LEU A 29 9.98 10.28 -7.37
C LEU A 29 9.25 10.35 -8.71
N GLY A 30 8.91 11.55 -9.19
CA GLY A 30 7.99 11.76 -10.32
C GLY A 30 8.39 11.03 -11.59
N SER A 31 9.66 11.10 -11.99
CA SER A 31 10.15 10.40 -13.20
C SER A 31 9.97 8.88 -13.08
N SER A 32 10.33 8.30 -11.93
CA SER A 32 10.18 6.86 -11.68
C SER A 32 8.72 6.43 -11.56
N ILE A 33 7.85 7.26 -10.99
CA ILE A 33 6.41 6.97 -10.87
C ILE A 33 5.70 7.09 -12.23
N CYS A 34 6.07 8.06 -13.06
CA CYS A 34 5.43 8.27 -14.36
C CYS A 34 5.96 7.32 -15.44
N THR A 35 7.12 6.69 -15.25
CA THR A 35 7.70 5.74 -16.22
C THR A 35 7.10 4.35 -16.04
N ALA A 36 6.34 3.87 -17.03
CA ALA A 36 5.85 2.50 -17.04
C ALA A 36 6.99 1.47 -17.12
N MET A 37 6.77 0.30 -16.54
CA MET A 37 7.73 -0.82 -16.64
C MET A 37 7.70 -1.51 -18.01
N GLY A 38 6.63 -1.30 -18.80
CA GLY A 38 6.43 -1.86 -20.12
C GLY A 38 5.83 -0.82 -21.07
N SER A 39 4.71 -1.14 -21.71
CA SER A 39 3.91 -0.17 -22.45
C SER A 39 3.31 0.89 -21.52
N ALA A 40 2.86 2.02 -22.10
CA ALA A 40 2.14 3.04 -21.36
C ALA A 40 0.95 2.43 -20.59
N ASP A 41 0.72 2.95 -19.38
CA ASP A 41 -0.34 2.51 -18.47
C ASP A 41 -1.14 3.70 -17.95
N CYS A 42 -2.14 3.42 -17.11
CA CYS A 42 -3.04 4.42 -16.57
C CYS A 42 -2.39 5.52 -15.71
N ILE A 43 -1.10 5.41 -15.37
CA ILE A 43 -0.32 6.40 -14.61
C ILE A 43 0.72 7.12 -15.48
N SER A 44 1.00 6.58 -16.66
CA SER A 44 1.97 7.15 -17.59
C SER A 44 1.50 8.51 -18.07
N VAL A 45 2.31 9.54 -17.83
CA VAL A 45 2.03 10.90 -18.32
C VAL A 45 2.74 11.07 -19.65
N GLU A 46 2.02 11.48 -20.69
CA GLU A 46 2.56 11.68 -22.06
C GLU A 46 3.58 12.84 -22.15
N LYS A 47 3.74 13.64 -21.09
CA LYS A 47 4.75 14.69 -21.00
C LYS A 47 5.29 14.76 -19.58
N GLU A 48 6.62 14.69 -19.45
CA GLU A 48 7.31 15.26 -18.31
C GLU A 48 6.87 16.71 -18.18
N VAL A 49 6.02 16.99 -17.20
CA VAL A 49 5.74 18.38 -16.86
C VAL A 49 6.94 18.79 -16.01
N GLU A 50 7.86 19.58 -16.57
CA GLU A 50 8.95 20.25 -15.83
C GLU A 50 8.41 21.11 -14.67
N ASP A 51 7.11 21.38 -14.67
CA ASP A 51 6.40 22.10 -13.64
C ASP A 51 6.27 21.27 -12.35
N LYS A 52 7.10 21.65 -11.36
CA LYS A 52 7.04 21.14 -9.98
C LYS A 52 5.78 21.57 -9.23
N SER A 53 4.82 22.27 -9.84
CA SER A 53 3.54 22.60 -9.23
C SER A 53 2.59 21.40 -9.13
N THR A 54 2.79 20.34 -9.93
CA THR A 54 1.85 19.21 -10.00
C THR A 54 2.55 17.86 -10.03
N THR A 55 1.95 16.87 -9.38
CA THR A 55 2.32 15.44 -9.51
C THR A 55 1.09 14.61 -9.90
N VAL A 56 1.24 13.30 -10.01
CA VAL A 56 0.10 12.39 -10.23
C VAL A 56 -0.85 12.34 -9.02
N LEU A 57 -0.35 12.68 -7.82
CA LEU A 57 -1.09 12.57 -6.56
C LEU A 57 -1.48 13.93 -5.95
N THR A 58 -0.70 14.99 -6.21
CA THR A 58 -0.82 16.29 -5.52
C THR A 58 -0.77 17.47 -6.49
N SER A 59 -1.31 18.60 -6.06
CA SER A 59 -1.17 19.91 -6.70
C SER A 59 -0.73 20.96 -5.69
N LYS A 60 0.07 21.91 -6.14
CA LYS A 60 0.52 23.08 -5.38
C LYS A 60 0.01 24.34 -6.06
N ILE A 61 -0.90 25.05 -5.40
CA ILE A 61 -1.55 26.28 -5.90
C ILE A 61 -1.39 27.35 -4.82
N ASP A 62 -0.87 28.52 -5.19
CA ASP A 62 -0.69 29.69 -4.31
C ASP A 62 0.02 29.37 -2.97
N GLY A 63 0.97 28.44 -3.00
CA GLY A 63 1.73 27.99 -1.82
C GLY A 63 1.03 26.92 -0.97
N GLY A 64 -0.25 26.67 -1.18
CA GLY A 64 -1.00 25.55 -0.60
C GLY A 64 -0.77 24.26 -1.40
N VAL A 65 -0.66 23.13 -0.70
CA VAL A 65 -0.55 21.80 -1.31
C VAL A 65 -1.80 21.02 -0.94
N SER A 66 -2.39 20.33 -1.92
CA SER A 66 -3.55 19.46 -1.71
C SER A 66 -3.43 18.17 -2.51
N LEU A 67 -4.12 17.12 -2.06
CA LEU A 67 -4.35 15.91 -2.84
C LEU A 67 -5.31 16.20 -4.01
N LYS A 68 -5.01 15.61 -5.18
CA LYS A 68 -5.88 15.74 -6.35
C LYS A 68 -7.17 14.93 -6.19
N PRO A 69 -8.35 15.43 -6.58
CA PRO A 69 -9.62 14.70 -6.49
C PRO A 69 -9.62 13.34 -7.20
N ASN A 70 -9.06 13.25 -8.42
CA ASN A 70 -9.03 12.02 -9.23
C ASN A 70 -7.66 11.33 -9.23
N ARG A 71 -6.91 11.51 -8.13
CA ARG A 71 -5.62 10.85 -7.97
C ARG A 71 -5.82 9.34 -7.89
N PRO A 72 -4.84 8.53 -8.34
CA PRO A 72 -4.85 7.12 -8.02
C PRO A 72 -4.77 6.91 -6.50
N ALA A 73 -5.37 5.83 -6.02
CA ALA A 73 -5.09 5.32 -4.69
C ALA A 73 -3.69 4.72 -4.68
N LEU A 74 -2.87 5.11 -3.70
CA LEU A 74 -1.50 4.67 -3.58
C LEU A 74 -1.43 3.45 -2.66
N VAL A 75 -1.06 2.30 -3.21
CA VAL A 75 -0.88 1.05 -2.47
C VAL A 75 0.59 0.72 -2.40
N VAL A 76 1.10 0.39 -1.21
CA VAL A 76 2.52 0.03 -1.03
C VAL A 76 2.63 -1.40 -0.58
N SER A 77 3.52 -2.15 -1.23
CA SER A 77 3.92 -3.48 -0.77
C SER A 77 5.44 -3.53 -0.65
N SER A 78 5.93 -3.95 0.51
CA SER A 78 7.35 -4.16 0.75
C SER A 78 7.62 -5.66 0.70
N THR A 79 8.44 -6.11 -0.24
CA THR A 79 8.67 -7.55 -0.46
C THR A 79 10.14 -7.91 -0.50
N SER A 80 10.47 -9.07 0.06
CA SER A 80 11.79 -9.70 -0.06
C SER A 80 12.00 -10.35 -1.42
N TRP A 81 10.97 -10.45 -2.27
CA TRP A 81 11.02 -11.17 -3.55
C TRP A 81 11.60 -12.59 -3.42
N THR A 82 11.29 -13.26 -2.32
CA THR A 82 11.64 -14.66 -2.06
C THR A 82 10.43 -15.55 -2.30
N PRO A 83 10.61 -16.85 -2.57
CA PRO A 83 9.49 -17.78 -2.76
C PRO A 83 8.50 -17.85 -1.59
N ASP A 84 8.96 -17.53 -0.36
CA ASP A 84 8.10 -17.47 0.84
C ASP A 84 7.08 -16.32 0.80
N GLU A 85 7.29 -15.33 -0.08
CA GLU A 85 6.32 -14.27 -0.35
C GLU A 85 5.76 -14.47 -1.76
N ASP A 86 4.66 -15.21 -1.87
CA ASP A 86 4.02 -15.48 -3.16
C ASP A 86 3.39 -14.21 -3.75
N PHE A 87 4.21 -13.50 -4.53
CA PHE A 87 3.82 -12.27 -5.19
C PHE A 87 2.78 -12.47 -6.30
N SER A 88 2.56 -13.71 -6.76
CA SER A 88 1.50 -14.00 -7.74
C SER A 88 0.12 -13.64 -7.20
N ILE A 89 -0.11 -13.78 -5.89
CA ILE A 89 -1.35 -13.41 -5.22
C ILE A 89 -1.69 -11.93 -5.47
N LEU A 90 -0.71 -11.04 -5.37
CA LEU A 90 -0.91 -9.61 -5.60
C LEU A 90 -1.18 -9.31 -7.08
N LEU A 91 -0.47 -9.97 -7.99
CA LEU A 91 -0.66 -9.79 -9.43
C LEU A 91 -2.05 -10.24 -9.88
N GLU A 92 -2.50 -11.39 -9.39
CA GLU A 92 -3.84 -11.92 -9.66
C GLU A 92 -4.92 -11.04 -9.04
N ALA A 93 -4.73 -10.56 -7.80
CA ALA A 93 -5.67 -9.66 -7.15
C ALA A 93 -5.82 -8.33 -7.91
N ALA A 94 -4.72 -7.77 -8.40
CA ALA A 94 -4.72 -6.58 -9.24
C ALA A 94 -5.47 -6.80 -10.56
N LEU A 95 -5.27 -7.94 -11.22
CA LEU A 95 -6.00 -8.32 -12.43
C LEU A 95 -7.51 -8.49 -12.15
N MET A 96 -7.87 -9.12 -11.03
CA MET A 96 -9.25 -9.29 -10.61
C MET A 96 -9.91 -7.94 -10.30
N TYR A 97 -9.22 -7.04 -9.59
CA TYR A 97 -9.69 -5.68 -9.34
C TYR A 97 -9.98 -4.95 -10.67
N ASP A 98 -9.01 -4.94 -11.59
CA ASP A 98 -9.13 -4.27 -12.89
C ASP A 98 -10.39 -4.74 -13.66
N ARG A 99 -10.59 -6.06 -13.72
CA ARG A 99 -11.74 -6.69 -14.38
C ARG A 99 -13.07 -6.45 -13.67
N ARG A 100 -13.10 -6.55 -12.33
CA ARG A 100 -14.32 -6.33 -11.53
C ARG A 100 -14.79 -4.88 -11.65
N VAL A 101 -13.87 -3.92 -11.67
CA VAL A 101 -14.20 -2.51 -11.90
C VAL A 101 -14.73 -2.30 -13.33
N ALA A 102 -14.06 -2.83 -14.36
CA ALA A 102 -14.53 -2.72 -15.74
C ALA A 102 -15.96 -3.29 -15.90
N ALA A 103 -16.22 -4.47 -15.33
CA ALA A 103 -17.54 -5.09 -15.34
C ALA A 103 -18.61 -4.25 -14.59
N THR A 104 -18.25 -3.66 -13.44
CA THR A 104 -19.16 -2.79 -12.67
C THR A 104 -19.54 -1.53 -13.44
N LEU A 105 -18.61 -1.01 -14.24
CA LEU A 105 -18.81 0.17 -15.07
C LEU A 105 -19.44 -0.13 -16.45
N GLY A 106 -19.73 -1.41 -16.74
CA GLY A 106 -20.29 -1.84 -18.03
C GLY A 106 -19.33 -1.63 -19.20
N GLU A 107 -18.02 -1.67 -18.94
CA GLU A 107 -17.01 -1.44 -19.97
C GLU A 107 -16.73 -2.71 -20.75
N GLU A 108 -16.77 -2.61 -22.07
CA GLU A 108 -16.43 -3.72 -22.95
C GLU A 108 -14.91 -3.84 -23.13
N ASP A 109 -14.44 -5.06 -23.40
CA ASP A 109 -13.04 -5.33 -23.75
C ASP A 109 -12.59 -4.58 -25.03
N SER A 110 -13.55 -4.17 -25.88
CA SER A 110 -13.35 -3.40 -27.10
C SER A 110 -13.06 -1.91 -26.86
N MET A 111 -13.30 -1.39 -25.64
CA MET A 111 -13.13 0.03 -25.35
C MET A 111 -11.69 0.50 -25.49
N ASP A 112 -11.52 1.66 -26.11
CA ASP A 112 -10.23 2.32 -26.24
C ASP A 112 -9.72 2.79 -24.86
N GLU A 113 -8.58 2.26 -24.46
CA GLU A 113 -7.91 2.63 -23.21
C GLU A 113 -7.49 4.11 -23.21
N GLY A 114 -7.20 4.67 -24.39
CA GLY A 114 -6.89 6.08 -24.56
C GLY A 114 -8.06 6.98 -24.15
N GLN A 115 -9.28 6.67 -24.60
CA GLN A 115 -10.48 7.40 -24.22
C GLN A 115 -10.76 7.34 -22.71
N LEU A 116 -10.56 6.18 -22.07
CA LEU A 116 -10.71 6.07 -20.61
C LEU A 116 -9.77 7.03 -19.86
N TRP A 117 -8.50 7.12 -20.29
CA TRP A 117 -7.54 8.01 -19.65
C TRP A 117 -7.84 9.49 -19.94
N ILE A 118 -8.36 9.82 -21.12
CA ILE A 118 -8.83 11.18 -21.45
C ILE A 118 -9.99 11.58 -20.55
N ASP A 119 -10.98 10.71 -20.37
CA ASP A 119 -12.12 10.94 -19.49
C ASP A 119 -11.66 11.22 -18.04
N ILE A 120 -10.72 10.42 -17.53
CA ILE A 120 -10.13 10.62 -16.20
C ILE A 120 -9.40 11.97 -16.12
N LYS A 121 -8.61 12.34 -17.14
CA LYS A 121 -7.91 13.63 -17.21
C LYS A 121 -8.90 14.81 -17.26
N ASN A 122 -10.03 14.65 -17.92
CA ASN A 122 -11.10 15.64 -18.01
C ASN A 122 -11.98 15.72 -16.75
N GLY A 123 -11.66 14.95 -15.71
CA GLY A 123 -12.32 15.05 -14.41
C GLY A 123 -13.51 14.12 -14.22
N LYS A 124 -13.77 13.18 -15.14
CA LYS A 124 -14.83 12.18 -14.97
C LYS A 124 -14.58 11.38 -13.69
N GLN A 125 -15.58 11.35 -12.82
CA GLN A 125 -15.56 10.59 -11.57
C GLN A 125 -15.92 9.14 -11.85
N PHE A 126 -15.29 8.23 -11.11
CA PHE A 126 -15.58 6.81 -11.13
C PHE A 126 -15.69 6.33 -9.69
N ASP A 127 -16.62 5.42 -9.42
CA ASP A 127 -16.81 4.82 -8.09
C ASP A 127 -15.56 4.11 -7.58
N TYR A 128 -14.65 3.72 -8.48
CA TYR A 128 -13.41 3.05 -8.17
C TYR A 128 -12.22 3.79 -8.79
N PRO A 129 -11.16 4.06 -8.02
CA PRO A 129 -10.00 4.80 -8.49
C PRO A 129 -9.09 3.93 -9.36
N ARG A 130 -8.15 4.59 -10.04
CA ARG A 130 -6.93 3.91 -10.48
C ARG A 130 -6.11 3.48 -9.26
N LEU A 131 -5.45 2.33 -9.32
CA LEU A 131 -4.51 1.89 -8.28
C LEU A 131 -3.08 2.05 -8.78
N LEU A 132 -2.25 2.72 -7.99
CA LEU A 132 -0.82 2.75 -8.17
C LEU A 132 -0.17 1.90 -7.08
N PHE A 133 0.33 0.73 -7.46
CA PHE A 133 1.14 -0.10 -6.60
C PHE A 133 2.61 0.33 -6.67
N ILE A 134 3.18 0.73 -5.54
CA ILE A 134 4.62 0.90 -5.38
C ILE A 134 5.17 -0.30 -4.61
N ILE A 135 6.00 -1.08 -5.29
CA ILE A 135 6.61 -2.29 -4.76
C ILE A 135 8.06 -1.98 -4.41
N THR A 136 8.41 -2.17 -3.16
CA THR A 136 9.77 -1.91 -2.64
C THR A 136 10.45 -3.21 -2.23
N GLY A 137 11.77 -3.15 -2.08
CA GLY A 137 12.60 -4.26 -1.64
C GLY A 137 13.40 -4.93 -2.75
N LYS A 138 14.14 -5.97 -2.38
CA LYS A 138 15.11 -6.67 -3.25
C LYS A 138 15.10 -8.15 -2.94
N GLY A 139 15.19 -8.96 -3.99
CA GLY A 139 15.44 -10.38 -3.88
C GLY A 139 15.47 -11.08 -5.23
N PRO A 140 15.66 -12.41 -5.22
CA PRO A 140 15.96 -13.19 -6.41
C PRO A 140 14.83 -13.18 -7.45
N ASP A 141 13.57 -13.20 -7.02
CA ASP A 141 12.43 -13.33 -7.94
C ASP A 141 11.94 -11.99 -8.51
N ARG A 142 12.56 -10.87 -8.14
CA ARG A 142 12.14 -9.54 -8.58
C ARG A 142 12.00 -9.44 -10.10
N LYS A 143 13.03 -9.83 -10.84
CA LYS A 143 13.02 -9.76 -12.31
C LYS A 143 11.94 -10.65 -12.93
N LYS A 144 11.70 -11.83 -12.36
CA LYS A 144 10.64 -12.76 -12.80
C LYS A 144 9.27 -12.08 -12.72
N TYR A 145 8.97 -11.42 -11.61
CA TYR A 145 7.70 -10.73 -11.42
C TYR A 145 7.60 -9.42 -12.21
N GLU A 146 8.68 -8.65 -12.35
CA GLU A 146 8.72 -7.49 -13.25
C GLU A 146 8.34 -7.89 -14.69
N GLU A 147 8.84 -9.01 -15.19
CA GLU A 147 8.46 -9.53 -16.51
C GLU A 147 7.00 -10.00 -16.58
N GLN A 148 6.46 -10.55 -15.49
CA GLN A 148 5.02 -10.88 -15.43
C GLN A 148 4.16 -9.61 -15.49
N ILE A 149 4.53 -8.58 -14.73
CA ILE A 149 3.82 -7.31 -14.69
C ILE A 149 3.78 -6.66 -16.09
N LYS A 150 4.89 -6.67 -16.82
CA LYS A 150 4.94 -6.14 -18.20
C LYS A 150 3.98 -6.82 -19.17
N ARG A 151 3.58 -8.06 -18.88
CA ARG A 151 2.64 -8.84 -19.71
C ARG A 151 1.18 -8.62 -19.31
N LEU A 152 0.91 -8.06 -18.15
CA LEU A 152 -0.44 -7.75 -17.72
C LEU A 152 -0.96 -6.55 -18.52
N LYS A 153 -2.18 -6.69 -19.05
CA LYS A 153 -2.93 -5.61 -19.69
C LYS A 153 -3.95 -5.10 -18.68
N LEU A 154 -3.60 -4.02 -17.98
CA LEU A 154 -4.40 -3.44 -16.90
C LEU A 154 -4.80 -2.02 -17.28
N ARG A 155 -6.08 -1.70 -17.15
CA ARG A 155 -6.64 -0.39 -17.55
C ARG A 155 -6.60 0.65 -16.43
N ARG A 156 -6.63 0.18 -15.18
CA ARG A 156 -6.77 0.99 -13.97
C ARG A 156 -5.69 0.72 -12.93
N VAL A 157 -4.89 -0.31 -13.14
CA VAL A 157 -3.82 -0.66 -12.20
C VAL A 157 -2.46 -0.45 -12.85
N ALA A 158 -1.57 0.20 -12.12
CA ALA A 158 -0.18 0.38 -12.49
C ALA A 158 0.73 -0.10 -11.37
N PHE A 159 1.87 -0.67 -11.75
CA PHE A 159 2.90 -1.13 -10.82
C PHE A 159 4.20 -0.38 -11.06
N ARG A 160 4.88 -0.01 -9.97
CA ARG A 160 6.23 0.55 -9.98
C ARG A 160 7.08 -0.21 -8.99
N THR A 161 8.13 -0.85 -9.47
CA THR A 161 9.19 -1.38 -8.60
C THR A 161 10.26 -0.32 -8.41
N MET A 162 10.58 0.06 -7.19
CA MET A 162 11.63 1.05 -6.95
C MET A 162 12.45 0.73 -5.71
N TRP A 163 13.72 1.11 -5.79
CA TRP A 163 14.57 1.22 -4.61
C TRP A 163 14.41 2.62 -4.03
N LEU A 164 14.23 2.71 -2.72
CA LEU A 164 14.06 3.98 -2.03
C LEU A 164 15.25 4.23 -1.11
N ALA A 165 15.63 5.49 -0.98
CA ALA A 165 16.52 5.91 0.08
C ALA A 165 15.85 5.68 1.44
N SER A 166 16.64 5.48 2.49
CA SER A 166 16.16 5.19 3.85
C SER A 166 15.20 6.27 4.38
N GLU A 167 15.43 7.51 3.98
CA GLU A 167 14.65 8.70 4.34
C GLU A 167 13.36 8.84 3.53
N ASP A 168 13.30 8.25 2.33
CA ASP A 168 12.12 8.30 1.46
C ASP A 168 11.11 7.21 1.82
N TYR A 169 11.57 6.07 2.36
CA TYR A 169 10.68 4.96 2.70
C TYR A 169 9.60 5.34 3.73
N PRO A 170 9.91 5.98 4.88
CA PRO A 170 8.89 6.46 5.81
C PRO A 170 7.96 7.51 5.18
N LEU A 171 8.48 8.37 4.30
CA LEU A 171 7.67 9.35 3.59
C LEU A 171 6.68 8.68 2.63
N LEU A 172 7.11 7.63 1.94
CA LEU A 172 6.23 6.84 1.08
C LEU A 172 5.14 6.17 1.90
N LEU A 173 5.48 5.50 3.01
CA LEU A 173 4.48 4.86 3.88
C LEU A 173 3.47 5.89 4.42
N GLY A 174 3.92 7.05 4.88
CA GLY A 174 3.05 8.14 5.34
C GLY A 174 2.25 8.83 4.23
N SER A 175 2.61 8.60 2.96
CA SER A 175 1.88 9.10 1.80
C SER A 175 0.83 8.12 1.27
N ALA A 176 1.03 6.82 1.48
CA ALA A 176 0.20 5.76 0.94
C ALA A 176 -1.21 5.71 1.56
N ASP A 177 -2.12 5.06 0.85
CA ASP A 177 -3.50 4.85 1.27
C ASP A 177 -3.71 3.49 1.93
N LEU A 178 -3.03 2.46 1.43
CA LEU A 178 -3.09 1.09 1.93
C LEU A 178 -1.72 0.41 1.82
N GLY A 179 -1.36 -0.37 2.85
CA GLY A 179 -0.25 -1.31 2.80
C GLY A 179 -0.73 -2.71 2.43
N VAL A 180 0.08 -3.47 1.68
CA VAL A 180 -0.14 -4.92 1.48
C VAL A 180 1.07 -5.68 1.98
N SER A 181 0.86 -6.66 2.85
CA SER A 181 1.90 -7.57 3.33
C SER A 181 1.59 -9.00 2.91
N LEU A 182 2.39 -9.52 1.98
CA LEU A 182 2.36 -10.93 1.54
C LEU A 182 3.16 -11.87 2.44
N HIS A 183 3.79 -11.34 3.49
CA HIS A 183 4.63 -12.13 4.37
C HIS A 183 3.83 -13.19 5.11
N THR A 184 4.29 -14.44 5.02
CA THR A 184 3.88 -15.54 5.88
C THR A 184 5.09 -16.11 6.59
N SER A 185 4.90 -16.62 7.81
CA SER A 185 5.96 -17.28 8.57
C SER A 185 5.84 -18.80 8.42
N SER A 186 6.89 -19.47 7.95
CA SER A 186 6.96 -20.93 7.88
C SER A 186 6.89 -21.59 9.26
N SER A 187 7.34 -20.89 10.31
CA SER A 187 7.18 -21.32 11.71
C SER A 187 5.78 -21.01 12.26
N GLY A 188 5.05 -20.09 11.61
CA GLY A 188 3.77 -19.55 12.06
C GLY A 188 3.87 -18.59 13.25
N LEU A 189 5.09 -18.21 13.64
CA LEU A 189 5.35 -17.40 14.85
C LEU A 189 5.93 -16.02 14.53
N ASP A 190 6.53 -15.83 13.35
CA ASP A 190 7.21 -14.59 13.02
C ASP A 190 6.24 -13.55 12.45
N LEU A 191 6.20 -12.36 13.08
CA LEU A 191 5.36 -11.26 12.65
C LEU A 191 6.08 -10.35 11.65
N PRO A 192 5.38 -9.80 10.65
CA PRO A 192 5.99 -8.94 9.66
C PRO A 192 6.32 -7.57 10.27
N MET A 193 7.60 -7.33 10.58
CA MET A 193 8.05 -6.05 11.14
C MET A 193 7.71 -4.84 10.26
N LYS A 194 7.68 -5.01 8.94
CA LYS A 194 7.21 -3.98 7.99
C LYS A 194 5.80 -3.46 8.28
N VAL A 195 4.90 -4.28 8.82
CA VAL A 195 3.54 -3.85 9.17
C VAL A 195 3.54 -2.92 10.39
N VAL A 196 4.50 -3.08 11.31
CA VAL A 196 4.69 -2.17 12.44
C VAL A 196 5.06 -0.77 11.94
N ASP A 197 5.94 -0.68 10.94
CA ASP A 197 6.32 0.57 10.29
C ASP A 197 5.14 1.25 9.58
N MET A 198 4.32 0.46 8.88
CA MET A 198 3.09 0.96 8.25
C MET A 198 2.13 1.54 9.29
N PHE A 199 1.91 0.85 10.42
CA PHE A 199 1.06 1.37 11.50
C PHE A 199 1.60 2.64 12.15
N GLY A 200 2.92 2.79 12.33
CA GLY A 200 3.53 4.04 12.80
C GLY A 200 3.21 5.24 11.90
N CYS A 201 3.15 5.01 10.58
CA CYS A 201 2.71 6.00 9.60
C CYS A 201 1.18 6.23 9.55
N GLY A 202 0.39 5.47 10.30
CA GLY A 202 -1.08 5.47 10.22
C GLY A 202 -1.61 4.80 8.95
N LEU A 203 -0.81 3.95 8.30
CA LEU A 203 -1.14 3.21 7.10
C LEU A 203 -1.79 1.86 7.48
N PRO A 204 -3.08 1.63 7.20
CA PRO A 204 -3.70 0.33 7.42
C PRO A 204 -3.15 -0.69 6.43
N VAL A 205 -3.30 -1.97 6.76
CA VAL A 205 -2.75 -3.06 5.94
C VAL A 205 -3.79 -4.11 5.56
N CYS A 206 -3.70 -4.64 4.35
CA CYS A 206 -4.17 -5.98 4.04
C CYS A 206 -2.99 -6.95 4.23
N ALA A 207 -3.10 -7.96 5.08
CA ALA A 207 -2.02 -8.90 5.36
C ALA A 207 -2.43 -10.34 5.04
N ALA A 208 -1.48 -11.13 4.52
CA ALA A 208 -1.66 -12.56 4.33
C ALA A 208 -1.99 -13.23 5.67
N SER A 209 -3.00 -14.11 5.67
CA SER A 209 -3.47 -14.81 6.86
C SER A 209 -2.52 -15.96 7.23
N PHE A 210 -2.04 -15.99 8.48
CA PHE A 210 -1.27 -17.08 9.05
C PHE A 210 -1.37 -17.07 10.58
N SER A 211 -0.95 -18.15 11.24
CA SER A 211 -1.30 -18.48 12.64
C SER A 211 -1.20 -17.34 13.66
N CYS A 212 -0.15 -16.51 13.64
CA CYS A 212 0.05 -15.45 14.63
C CYS A 212 -0.28 -14.03 14.11
N ILE A 213 -0.63 -13.83 12.83
CA ILE A 213 -0.79 -12.48 12.24
C ILE A 213 -1.79 -11.61 12.99
N GLU A 214 -2.83 -12.23 13.56
CA GLU A 214 -3.87 -11.55 14.34
C GLU A 214 -3.32 -10.88 15.60
N GLU A 215 -2.14 -11.26 16.10
CA GLU A 215 -1.47 -10.53 17.18
C GLU A 215 -1.10 -9.11 16.78
N LEU A 216 -0.87 -8.86 15.49
CA LEU A 216 -0.49 -7.57 14.93
C LEU A 216 -1.66 -6.90 14.21
N VAL A 217 -2.29 -7.61 13.29
CA VAL A 217 -3.38 -7.08 12.46
C VAL A 217 -4.72 -7.47 13.09
N LYS A 218 -5.42 -6.48 13.63
CA LYS A 218 -6.77 -6.63 14.19
C LYS A 218 -7.78 -6.27 13.10
N VAL A 219 -8.45 -7.29 12.58
CA VAL A 219 -9.48 -7.18 11.52
C VAL A 219 -10.50 -6.10 11.86
N ASN A 220 -10.84 -5.25 10.88
CA ASN A 220 -11.77 -4.11 11.01
C ASN A 220 -11.32 -3.01 11.99
N ARG A 221 -10.12 -3.10 12.56
CA ARG A 221 -9.54 -2.06 13.41
C ARG A 221 -8.36 -1.38 12.74
N ASN A 222 -7.30 -2.12 12.42
CA ASN A 222 -6.08 -1.55 11.83
C ASN A 222 -5.70 -2.17 10.48
N GLY A 223 -6.41 -3.22 10.07
CA GLY A 223 -6.21 -3.86 8.79
C GLY A 223 -7.23 -4.95 8.52
N LEU A 224 -7.02 -5.67 7.44
CA LEU A 224 -7.81 -6.82 6.98
C LEU A 224 -6.86 -7.99 6.67
N LEU A 225 -7.40 -9.20 6.66
CA LEU A 225 -6.65 -10.41 6.36
C LEU A 225 -7.17 -11.05 5.08
N PHE A 226 -6.26 -11.63 4.29
CA PHE A 226 -6.62 -12.39 3.09
C PHE A 226 -5.80 -13.67 3.03
N SER A 227 -6.36 -14.70 2.42
CA SER A 227 -5.71 -15.99 2.17
C SER A 227 -5.57 -16.27 0.67
N THR A 228 -6.29 -15.54 -0.18
CA THR A 228 -6.31 -15.75 -1.64
C THR A 228 -6.25 -14.43 -2.41
N SER A 229 -5.92 -14.51 -3.70
CA SER A 229 -5.95 -13.37 -4.62
C SER A 229 -7.36 -12.80 -4.78
N SER A 230 -8.40 -13.65 -4.75
CA SER A 230 -9.79 -13.19 -4.79
C SER A 230 -10.19 -12.40 -3.56
N GLU A 231 -9.83 -12.88 -2.36
CA GLU A 231 -10.09 -12.17 -1.11
C GLU A 231 -9.38 -10.82 -1.10
N LEU A 232 -8.10 -10.77 -1.47
CA LEU A 232 -7.38 -9.50 -1.57
C LEU A 232 -8.05 -8.54 -2.57
N ALA A 233 -8.53 -9.05 -3.72
CA ALA A 233 -9.28 -8.23 -4.67
C ALA A 233 -10.61 -7.73 -4.11
N ASP A 234 -11.33 -8.54 -3.33
CA ASP A 234 -12.56 -8.12 -2.64
C ASP A 234 -12.27 -7.02 -1.63
N GLU A 235 -11.19 -7.15 -0.85
CA GLU A 235 -10.80 -6.10 0.09
C GLU A 235 -10.41 -4.79 -0.62
N LEU A 236 -9.69 -4.87 -1.74
CA LEU A 236 -9.40 -3.68 -2.57
C LEU A 236 -10.69 -3.03 -3.08
N MET A 237 -11.68 -3.81 -3.51
CA MET A 237 -12.99 -3.29 -3.94
C MET A 237 -13.73 -2.62 -2.78
N VAL A 238 -13.79 -3.24 -1.61
CA VAL A 238 -14.47 -2.68 -0.43
C VAL A 238 -13.80 -1.39 0.03
N LEU A 239 -12.47 -1.38 0.12
CA LEU A 239 -11.71 -0.26 0.66
C LEU A 239 -11.67 0.96 -0.26
N PHE A 240 -11.69 0.76 -1.58
CA PHE A 240 -11.54 1.84 -2.56
C PHE A 240 -12.83 2.27 -3.24
N LYS A 241 -13.98 1.67 -2.91
CA LYS A 241 -15.27 2.19 -3.36
C LYS A 241 -15.49 3.62 -2.85
N GLY A 242 -15.86 4.55 -3.73
CA GLY A 242 -16.09 5.96 -3.43
C GLY A 242 -14.83 6.76 -3.10
N PHE A 243 -13.63 6.21 -3.34
CA PHE A 243 -12.38 6.89 -3.04
C PHE A 243 -12.22 8.19 -3.86
N PRO A 244 -11.68 9.28 -3.27
CA PRO A 244 -11.09 9.38 -1.92
C PRO A 244 -12.05 9.81 -0.80
N GLU A 245 -13.26 10.27 -1.14
CA GLU A 245 -14.12 10.95 -0.18
C GLU A 245 -15.15 10.05 0.52
N GLU A 246 -15.64 9.01 -0.14
CA GLU A 246 -16.72 8.14 0.36
C GLU A 246 -16.22 6.73 0.76
N CYS A 247 -14.93 6.62 1.11
CA CYS A 247 -14.27 5.36 1.50
C CYS A 247 -14.22 5.16 3.03
N ASP A 248 -15.38 5.07 3.68
CA ASP A 248 -15.50 5.05 5.15
C ASP A 248 -14.74 3.90 5.82
N THR A 249 -14.79 2.70 5.24
CA THR A 249 -14.05 1.54 5.76
C THR A 249 -12.54 1.83 5.80
N LEU A 250 -11.99 2.38 4.72
CA LEU A 250 -10.58 2.73 4.65
C LEU A 250 -10.20 3.83 5.65
N LYS A 251 -11.07 4.85 5.80
CA LYS A 251 -10.89 5.94 6.78
C LYS A 251 -10.88 5.40 8.22
N SER A 252 -11.80 4.48 8.54
CA SER A 252 -11.86 3.81 9.83
C SER A 252 -10.57 3.03 10.13
N LEU A 253 -10.11 2.22 9.18
CA LEU A 253 -8.87 1.45 9.33
C LEU A 253 -7.64 2.35 9.50
N LYS A 254 -7.55 3.47 8.78
CA LYS A 254 -6.49 4.48 8.98
C LYS A 254 -6.48 5.01 10.41
N GLY A 255 -7.65 5.26 11.00
CA GLY A 255 -7.80 5.68 12.40
C GLY A 255 -7.30 4.64 13.41
N GLY A 256 -7.65 3.36 13.21
CA GLY A 256 -7.17 2.29 14.09
C GLY A 256 -5.72 1.89 13.84
N ALA A 257 -5.19 2.03 12.63
CA ALA A 257 -3.76 1.90 12.34
C ALA A 257 -2.95 2.97 13.09
N LEU A 258 -3.37 4.24 13.04
CA LEU A 258 -2.74 5.32 13.77
C LEU A 258 -2.79 5.11 15.29
N SER A 259 -3.94 4.64 15.80
CA SER A 259 -4.10 4.29 17.21
C SER A 259 -3.16 3.14 17.63
N THR A 260 -2.95 2.17 16.74
CA THR A 260 -2.03 1.03 16.95
C THR A 260 -0.57 1.47 16.90
N GLY A 261 -0.19 2.30 15.93
CA GLY A 261 1.18 2.83 15.81
C GLY A 261 1.56 3.76 16.96
N SER A 262 0.57 4.41 17.57
CA SER A 262 0.75 5.28 18.75
C SER A 262 0.66 4.52 20.06
N SER A 263 0.18 3.28 20.07
CA SER A 263 0.00 2.51 21.30
C SER A 263 1.33 1.89 21.74
N SER A 264 1.80 2.42 22.87
CA SER A 264 2.89 1.97 23.73
C SER A 264 4.31 1.91 23.16
N LYS A 265 5.27 2.32 24.01
CA LYS A 265 6.70 2.23 23.72
C LYS A 265 7.18 0.80 24.00
N TRP A 266 8.15 0.30 23.22
CA TRP A 266 8.75 -1.03 23.44
C TRP A 266 9.14 -1.28 24.90
N SER A 267 9.67 -0.25 25.57
CA SER A 267 10.08 -0.32 26.97
C SER A 267 8.92 -0.73 27.88
N THR A 268 7.75 -0.15 27.68
CA THR A 268 6.53 -0.45 28.46
C THR A 268 6.08 -1.88 28.21
N GLU A 269 6.13 -2.34 26.97
CA GLU A 269 5.61 -3.66 26.63
C GLU A 269 6.62 -4.72 27.09
N TRP A 270 7.92 -4.39 27.07
CA TRP A 270 9.00 -5.27 27.54
C TRP A 270 8.84 -5.48 29.03
N GLU A 271 8.73 -4.39 29.79
CA GLU A 271 8.54 -4.43 31.23
C GLU A 271 7.25 -5.16 31.64
N THR A 272 6.17 -4.96 30.88
CA THR A 272 4.85 -5.52 31.22
C THR A 272 4.74 -7.00 30.89
N ASN A 273 5.32 -7.44 29.77
CA ASN A 273 5.04 -8.75 29.22
C ASN A 273 6.26 -9.67 29.16
N ALA A 274 7.43 -9.17 28.76
CA ALA A 274 8.62 -10.01 28.53
C ALA A 274 9.45 -10.16 29.81
N LEU A 275 9.69 -9.05 30.50
CA LEU A 275 10.47 -8.99 31.73
C LEU A 275 9.96 -9.93 32.83
N PRO A 276 8.63 -10.10 33.07
CA PRO A 276 8.15 -11.05 34.07
C PRO A 276 8.49 -12.50 33.74
N LEU A 277 8.40 -12.89 32.45
CA LEU A 277 8.74 -14.24 31.99
C LEU A 277 10.25 -14.49 32.10
N VAL A 278 11.05 -13.50 31.71
CA VAL A 278 12.50 -13.55 31.84
C VAL A 278 12.89 -13.71 33.32
N LYS A 279 12.31 -12.92 34.23
CA LYS A 279 12.56 -13.06 35.68
C LYS A 279 12.19 -14.42 36.25
N GLN A 280 11.18 -15.11 35.70
CA GLN A 280 10.83 -16.47 36.13
C GLN A 280 11.87 -17.53 35.71
N VAL A 281 12.61 -17.27 34.63
CA VAL A 281 13.59 -18.21 34.08
C VAL A 281 14.99 -18.00 34.67
N ILE A 282 15.40 -16.74 34.90
CA ILE A 282 16.78 -16.47 35.31
C ILE A 282 17.01 -16.58 36.83
N GLY A 283 15.96 -16.62 37.66
CA GLY A 283 16.08 -16.87 39.11
C GLY A 283 17.05 -15.95 39.84
#